data_AF-A0A672YKD5-F1
#
_entry.id   AF-A0A672YKD5-F1
#
_cell.length_a   1.000
_cell.length_b   1.000
_cell.length_c   1.000
_cell.angle_alpha   90.00
_cell.angle_beta   90.00
_cell.angle_gamma   90.00
#
_symmetry.space_group_name_H-M   'P 1'
#
loop_
_entity.id
_entity.type
_entity.pdbx_description
1 polymer ?
#
loop_
_entity_poly.entity_id
_entity_poly.type
_entity_poly.pdbx_seq_one_letter_code
_entity_poly.pdbx_strand_id
1 'polypeptide(L)'
;MKLKELESCLQQVDTFETPKILLEQYPTSPHIAGIDMKFLRAALTMAKTAVYSLHKTSTREHIQKKANDWVLKIGSNSRLRYDLPASYKFHKKKSVSSYSV
;
A
#
# COMPACT_ATOMS: atom_id res chain seq x y z
N MET A 1 -13.28 -15.05 3.85
CA MET A 1 -12.07 -15.64 4.46
C MET A 1 -12.23 -15.56 5.96
N LYS A 2 -12.06 -16.68 6.65
CA LYS A 2 -12.17 -16.69 8.12
C LYS A 2 -10.97 -15.97 8.71
N LEU A 3 -11.14 -15.28 9.83
CA LEU A 3 -10.10 -14.44 10.46
C LEU A 3 -8.83 -15.26 10.75
N LYS A 4 -9.00 -16.52 11.13
CA LYS A 4 -7.92 -17.50 11.37
C LYS A 4 -7.09 -17.86 10.12
N GLU A 5 -7.68 -17.81 8.94
CA GLU A 5 -6.98 -18.06 7.67
C GLU A 5 -6.12 -16.85 7.29
N LEU A 6 -6.59 -15.62 7.60
CA LEU A 6 -5.80 -14.41 7.40
C LEU A 6 -4.57 -14.37 8.31
N GLU A 7 -4.76 -14.68 9.59
CA GLU A 7 -3.68 -14.75 10.59
C GLU A 7 -2.61 -15.74 10.16
N SER A 8 -3.00 -16.95 9.77
CA SER A 8 -2.06 -18.00 9.32
C SER A 8 -1.24 -17.58 8.10
N CYS A 9 -1.86 -16.87 7.15
CA CYS A 9 -1.16 -16.36 5.97
C CYS A 9 -0.24 -15.17 6.27
N LEU A 10 -0.62 -14.30 7.22
CA LEU A 10 0.19 -13.13 7.60
C LEU A 10 1.38 -13.50 8.50
N GLN A 11 1.28 -14.59 9.26
CA GLN A 11 2.37 -15.12 10.09
C GLN A 11 3.57 -15.63 9.29
N GLN A 12 3.41 -15.89 7.99
CA GLN A 12 4.48 -16.38 7.10
C GLN A 12 5.27 -15.24 6.44
N VAL A 13 4.99 -13.99 6.80
CA VAL A 13 5.63 -12.81 6.24
C VAL A 13 6.83 -12.43 7.12
N ASP A 14 8.03 -12.53 6.55
CA ASP A 14 9.26 -12.15 7.27
C ASP A 14 9.20 -10.71 7.77
N THR A 15 9.57 -10.53 9.03
CA THR A 15 9.56 -9.24 9.72
C THR A 15 10.91 -8.53 9.57
N PHE A 16 10.92 -7.22 9.80
CA PHE A 16 12.17 -6.47 9.86
C PHE A 16 12.82 -6.66 11.24
N GLU A 17 14.09 -7.04 11.31
CA GLU A 17 14.83 -7.15 12.59
C GLU A 17 14.88 -5.81 13.35
N THR A 18 14.91 -4.68 12.63
CA THR A 18 14.85 -3.34 13.21
C THR A 18 13.88 -2.46 12.40
N PRO A 19 12.59 -2.43 12.77
CA PRO A 19 11.60 -1.63 12.05
C PRO A 19 11.83 -0.13 12.31
N LYS A 20 11.86 0.67 11.25
CA LYS A 20 11.92 2.14 11.37
C LYS A 20 10.51 2.66 11.65
N ILE A 21 10.13 2.66 12.92
CA ILE A 21 8.78 3.01 13.41
C ILE A 21 8.32 4.38 12.90
N LEU A 22 9.22 5.36 12.80
CA LEU A 22 8.92 6.70 12.26
C LEU A 22 8.51 6.72 10.79
N LEU A 23 8.73 5.62 10.05
CA LEU A 23 8.43 5.50 8.63
C LEU A 23 7.22 4.58 8.36
N GLU A 24 6.49 4.15 9.41
CA GLU A 24 5.36 3.23 9.31
C GLU A 24 5.64 2.03 8.38
N GLN A 25 6.82 1.41 8.54
CA GLN A 25 7.24 0.30 7.69
C GLN A 25 6.63 -1.01 8.15
N TYR A 26 5.59 -1.45 7.46
CA TYR A 26 5.06 -2.81 7.58
C TYR A 26 5.68 -3.71 6.51
N PRO A 27 6.16 -4.91 6.88
CA PRO A 27 6.66 -5.86 5.91
C PRO A 27 5.49 -6.33 5.05
N THR A 28 5.48 -5.91 3.80
CA THR A 28 4.53 -6.39 2.80
C THR A 28 5.26 -7.33 1.87
N SER A 29 5.21 -8.65 2.14
CA SER A 29 5.81 -9.60 1.20
C SER A 29 5.10 -9.50 -0.16
N PRO A 30 5.78 -9.80 -1.29
CA PRO A 30 5.17 -9.80 -2.62
C PRO A 30 3.95 -10.72 -2.73
N HIS A 31 3.85 -11.71 -1.83
CA HIS A 31 2.73 -12.65 -1.74
C HIS A 31 1.43 -12.00 -1.22
N ILE A 32 1.51 -10.84 -0.57
CA ILE A 32 0.33 -10.11 -0.06
C ILE A 32 -0.20 -9.10 -1.09
N ALA A 33 -0.15 -9.47 -2.37
CA ALA A 33 -0.73 -8.67 -3.45
C ALA A 33 -2.19 -8.32 -3.11
N GLY A 34 -2.47 -7.02 -3.00
CA GLY A 34 -3.80 -6.52 -2.67
C GLY A 34 -4.07 -6.26 -1.18
N ILE A 35 -3.06 -6.29 -0.30
CA ILE A 35 -3.24 -5.78 1.07
C ILE A 35 -3.70 -4.32 1.06
N ASP A 36 -3.18 -3.51 0.14
CA ASP A 36 -3.55 -2.10 -0.03
C ASP A 36 -5.08 -1.95 -0.19
N MET A 37 -5.70 -2.87 -0.96
CA MET A 37 -7.14 -2.86 -1.21
C MET A 37 -7.94 -3.41 -0.03
N LYS A 38 -7.42 -4.41 0.70
CA LYS A 38 -8.04 -4.92 1.93
C LYS A 38 -8.01 -3.86 3.03
N PHE A 39 -6.88 -3.17 3.18
CA PHE A 39 -6.70 -2.05 4.09
C PHE A 39 -7.65 -0.92 3.73
N LEU A 40 -7.74 -0.55 2.45
CA LEU A 40 -8.68 0.48 1.99
C LEU A 40 -10.14 0.11 2.32
N ARG A 41 -10.53 -1.16 2.17
CA ARG A 41 -11.87 -1.63 2.58
C ARG A 41 -12.11 -1.46 4.07
N ALA A 42 -11.18 -1.91 4.90
CA ALA A 42 -11.31 -1.78 6.36
C ALA A 42 -11.37 -0.32 6.78
N ALA A 43 -10.50 0.52 6.22
CA ALA A 43 -10.48 1.96 6.48
C ALA A 43 -11.83 2.61 6.10
N LEU A 44 -12.42 2.25 4.96
CA LEU A 44 -13.73 2.75 4.54
C LEU A 44 -14.87 2.30 5.47
N THR A 45 -14.77 1.12 6.09
CA THR A 45 -15.76 0.65 7.08
C THR A 45 -15.63 1.38 8.41
N MET A 46 -14.43 1.79 8.79
CA MET A 46 -14.15 2.43 10.09
C MET A 46 -14.27 3.96 10.04
N ALA A 47 -13.93 4.57 8.92
CA ALA A 47 -13.89 6.03 8.77
C ALA A 47 -15.31 6.61 8.69
N LYS A 48 -15.56 7.66 9.48
CA LYS A 48 -16.85 8.36 9.50
C LYS A 48 -16.96 9.46 8.44
N THR A 49 -15.82 9.97 7.96
CA THR A 49 -15.76 11.19 7.13
C THR A 49 -15.06 10.95 5.80
N ALA A 50 -13.78 10.61 5.82
CA ALA A 50 -12.96 10.41 4.62
C ALA A 50 -11.78 9.47 4.90
N VAL A 51 -11.28 8.84 3.84
CA VAL A 51 -10.06 8.02 3.85
C VAL A 51 -9.07 8.63 2.87
N TYR A 52 -7.86 8.93 3.35
CA TYR A 52 -6.73 9.36 2.53
C TYR A 52 -5.71 8.23 2.46
N SER A 53 -5.29 7.86 1.25
CA SER A 53 -4.37 6.75 1.04
C SER A 53 -3.45 7.04 -0.15
N LEU A 54 -2.21 6.61 -0.07
CA LEU A 54 -1.22 6.74 -1.13
C LEU A 54 -1.04 5.39 -1.83
N HIS A 55 -1.17 5.39 -3.15
CA HIS A 55 -0.99 4.19 -3.96
C HIS A 55 -0.06 4.46 -5.14
N LYS A 56 0.61 3.41 -5.61
CA LYS A 56 1.53 3.51 -6.75
C LYS A 56 0.78 4.01 -7.98
N THR A 57 1.39 4.92 -8.75
CA THR A 57 0.70 5.46 -9.93
C THR A 57 0.38 4.38 -10.98
N SER A 58 1.21 3.36 -11.12
CA SER A 58 0.98 2.25 -12.05
C SER A 58 -0.27 1.41 -11.71
N THR A 59 -0.79 1.48 -10.48
CA THR A 59 -2.00 0.73 -10.06
C THR A 59 -3.25 1.60 -10.03
N ARG A 60 -3.18 2.84 -10.54
CA ARG A 60 -4.27 3.82 -10.47
C ARG A 60 -5.55 3.35 -11.15
N GLU A 61 -5.47 2.80 -12.35
CA GLU A 61 -6.65 2.31 -13.09
C GLU A 61 -7.39 1.22 -12.32
N HIS A 62 -6.64 0.31 -11.70
CA HIS A 62 -7.21 -0.74 -10.86
C HIS A 62 -8.00 -0.16 -9.67
N ILE A 63 -7.44 0.85 -9.01
CA ILE A 63 -8.07 1.50 -7.85
C ILE A 63 -9.32 2.28 -8.27
N GLN A 64 -9.25 3.00 -9.40
CA GLN A 64 -10.40 3.73 -9.93
C GLN A 64 -11.56 2.78 -10.27
N LYS A 65 -11.26 1.64 -10.91
CA LYS A 65 -12.26 0.61 -11.18
C LYS A 65 -12.90 0.11 -9.88
N LYS A 66 -12.09 -0.20 -8.87
CA LYS A 66 -12.60 -0.67 -7.56
C LYS A 66 -13.42 0.37 -6.83
N ALA A 67 -13.03 1.63 -6.88
CA ALA A 67 -13.79 2.70 -6.26
C ALA A 67 -15.16 2.89 -6.94
N ASN A 68 -15.24 2.75 -8.27
CA ASN A 68 -16.50 2.75 -8.98
C ASN A 68 -17.37 1.54 -8.60
N ASP A 69 -16.79 0.33 -8.54
CA ASP A 69 -17.49 -0.89 -8.09
C ASP A 69 -18.05 -0.72 -6.67
N TRP A 70 -17.39 0.08 -5.84
CA TRP A 70 -17.74 0.32 -4.44
C TRP A 70 -18.59 1.59 -4.26
N VAL A 71 -18.98 2.24 -5.35
CA VAL A 71 -19.79 3.47 -5.39
C VAL A 71 -19.20 4.57 -4.51
N LEU A 72 -17.86 4.71 -4.54
CA LEU A 72 -17.15 5.72 -3.77
C LEU A 72 -17.04 7.03 -4.55
N LYS A 73 -17.21 8.15 -3.85
CA LYS A 73 -16.83 9.47 -4.36
C LYS A 73 -15.33 9.68 -4.17
N ILE A 74 -14.56 9.61 -5.26
CA ILE A 74 -13.12 9.90 -5.23
C ILE A 74 -12.93 11.42 -5.28
N GLY A 75 -12.11 11.93 -4.35
CA GLY A 75 -11.72 13.34 -4.29
C GLY A 75 -10.58 13.69 -5.26
N SER A 76 -9.82 14.73 -4.93
CA SER A 76 -8.68 15.18 -5.74
C SER A 76 -7.58 14.12 -5.83
N ASN A 77 -7.35 13.59 -7.04
CA ASN A 77 -6.24 12.69 -7.33
C ASN A 77 -4.94 13.49 -7.54
N SER A 78 -4.28 13.86 -6.45
CA SER A 78 -2.94 14.46 -6.51
C SER A 78 -1.87 13.38 -6.73
N ARG A 79 -0.79 13.74 -7.44
CA ARG A 79 0.37 12.86 -7.64
C ARG A 79 1.52 13.39 -6.81
N LEU A 80 1.94 12.63 -5.81
CA LEU A 80 3.11 12.94 -5.01
C LEU A 80 4.37 12.36 -5.66
N ARG A 81 5.45 13.15 -5.71
CA ARG A 81 6.79 12.67 -6.05
C ARG A 81 7.61 12.68 -4.76
N TYR A 82 8.13 11.51 -4.40
CA TYR A 82 8.98 11.33 -3.23
C TYR A 82 10.16 10.47 -3.64
N ASP A 83 11.36 11.03 -3.54
CA ASP A 83 12.59 10.30 -3.84
C ASP A 83 13.02 9.53 -2.61
N LEU A 84 13.06 8.21 -2.72
CA LEU A 84 13.57 7.35 -1.66
C LEU A 84 15.06 7.10 -1.88
N PRO A 85 15.95 7.52 -0.97
CA PRO A 85 17.37 7.21 -1.08
C PRO A 85 17.60 5.71 -0.94
N ALA A 86 18.63 5.19 -1.62
CA ALA A 86 18.98 3.78 -1.56
C ALA A 86 19.38 3.35 -0.14
N SER A 87 18.40 2.87 0.61
CA SER A 87 18.53 2.52 2.02
C SER A 87 18.69 1.01 2.27
N TYR A 88 18.42 0.17 1.27
CA TYR A 88 18.47 -1.29 1.35
C TYR A 88 19.50 -1.89 0.38
N LYS A 89 20.04 -3.05 0.77
CA LYS A 89 21.08 -3.78 0.02
C LYS A 89 20.65 -4.22 -1.39
N PHE A 90 19.35 -4.39 -1.62
CA PHE A 90 18.80 -4.81 -2.91
C PHE A 90 18.50 -3.66 -3.87
N HIS A 91 18.79 -2.40 -3.50
CA HIS A 91 18.64 -1.28 -4.40
C HIS A 91 19.75 -1.23 -5.45
N LYS A 92 19.38 -1.34 -6.73
CA LYS A 92 20.31 -1.27 -7.86
C LYS A 92 20.72 0.17 -8.23
N LYS A 93 19.98 1.19 -7.77
CA LYS A 93 20.19 2.61 -8.11
C LYS A 93 20.28 3.44 -6.82
N LYS A 94 21.10 4.50 -6.82
CA LYS A 94 21.31 5.40 -5.66
C LYS A 94 20.04 6.12 -5.21
N SER A 95 19.14 6.39 -6.15
CA SER A 95 17.77 6.81 -5.91
C SER A 95 16.91 6.28 -7.06
N VAL A 96 15.63 6.04 -6.79
CA VAL A 96 14.64 5.71 -7.82
C VAL A 96 13.59 6.82 -7.81
N SER A 97 13.64 7.68 -8.82
CA SER A 97 12.50 8.53 -9.16
C SER A 97 11.43 7.63 -9.79
N SER A 98 10.20 7.71 -9.29
CA SER A 98 9.09 6.84 -9.71
C SER A 98 8.48 7.29 -11.05
N TYR A 99 9.29 7.34 -12.10
CA TYR A 99 8.84 7.38 -13.50
C TYR A 99 9.76 6.56 -14.40
N SER A 100 9.13 5.70 -15.20
CA SER A 100 9.56 5.41 -16.57
C SER A 100 8.77 6.37 -17.47
N VAL A 101 9.44 6.95 -18.47
CA VAL A 101 8.83 7.72 -19.57
C VAL A 101 7.89 6.82 -20.36
#